data_AF-A0AAW2L2K5-F1
#
_entry.id   AF-A0AAW2L2K5-F1
#
_cell.length_a   1.000
_cell.length_b   1.000
_cell.length_c   1.000
_cell.angle_alpha   90.00
_cell.angle_beta   90.00
_cell.angle_gamma   90.00
#
_symmetry.space_group_name_H-M   'P 1'
#
loop_
_entity.id
_entity.type
_entity.pdbx_description
1 polymer ?
#
loop_
_entity_poly.entity_id
_entity_poly.type
_entity_poly.pdbx_seq_one_letter_code
_entity_poly.pdbx_strand_id
1 'polypeptide(L)'
;MQKIRVQLADHESREMLRWQQRSKEHWLANGDGNTNFFHSRASTRKRHNTISRLKDSNGRWQDTEEGIQEILLQHYRSVFASAQPSDASIGEVMTAIPRRVTPEMNAQLRQPFTTTEVKQALFGMFPFKSPGPDGMSPIFFQKFWNIVGTDVNNSVLRILNEHALLYKMNYTHVVLIPKCDTPELVSQLRPISLCNVVVKIAFKCLANLLKSMMDSIVSHSQSAFIPDRLITDNILLAFELNHFLKVSTSTKKGFAALKLDMSKAYDRVEWSFLRQVLLRLGFESEFVELVMLLVTTVSYSLTLNGVPFGYFRPERGLRQGDPLSPYLFIFCAEAFSCLIQQAEVQGTVKGIRVSPTAPCVSHLLFADDTLLFCEATELQVGTIRNILELYARASVQEVNFSKSCMTVSGTVSQEEKRRLAGRLGVRLVVSHDRYLGLPAVAVGQERPYSKISEIVSLHVLMDGIASRSFDRGDVEDDARLLVA
;
A
#
# COMPACT_ATOMS: atom_id res chain seq x y z
N MET A 1 41.69 5.64 34.76
CA MET A 1 41.29 4.30 34.26
C MET A 1 39.76 4.11 34.22
N GLN A 2 39.01 4.34 35.31
CA GLN A 2 37.54 4.20 35.33
C GLN A 2 36.81 5.05 34.27
N LYS A 3 37.15 6.35 34.15
CA LYS A 3 36.57 7.27 33.16
C LYS A 3 36.81 6.84 31.71
N ILE A 4 38.00 6.32 31.41
CA ILE A 4 38.36 5.87 30.05
C ILE A 4 37.59 4.59 29.70
N ARG A 5 37.42 3.66 30.66
CA ARG A 5 36.60 2.45 30.46
C ARG A 5 35.13 2.77 30.21
N VAL A 6 34.57 3.76 30.92
CA VAL A 6 33.19 4.22 30.69
C VAL A 6 33.05 4.90 29.33
N GLN A 7 34.03 5.72 28.92
CA GLN A 7 34.04 6.35 27.60
C GLN A 7 34.20 5.34 26.46
N LEU A 8 35.01 4.30 26.65
CA LEU A 8 35.19 3.22 25.67
C LEU A 8 33.91 2.39 25.53
N ALA A 9 33.29 2.00 26.65
CA ALA A 9 32.02 1.27 26.63
C ALA A 9 30.88 2.09 25.99
N ASP A 10 30.83 3.41 26.21
CA ASP A 10 29.88 4.30 25.55
C ASP A 10 30.17 4.43 24.05
N HIS A 11 31.45 4.53 23.65
CA HIS A 11 31.84 4.55 22.23
C HIS A 11 31.47 3.24 21.52
N GLU A 12 31.80 2.09 22.11
CA GLU A 12 31.45 0.76 21.58
C GLU A 12 29.94 0.57 21.48
N SER A 13 29.19 1.03 22.48
CA SER A 13 27.72 1.00 22.46
C SER A 13 27.15 1.87 21.33
N ARG A 14 27.70 3.06 21.10
CA ARG A 14 27.29 3.96 20.02
C ARG A 14 27.61 3.38 18.65
N GLU A 15 28.78 2.79 18.47
CA GLU A 15 29.14 2.11 17.21
C GLU A 15 28.25 0.90 16.95
N MET A 16 27.97 0.10 17.97
CA MET A 16 27.06 -1.03 17.88
C MET A 16 25.66 -0.59 17.44
N LEU A 17 25.09 0.41 18.12
CA LEU A 17 23.80 1.01 17.75
C LEU A 17 23.81 1.53 16.30
N ARG A 18 24.90 2.17 15.86
CA ARG A 18 25.07 2.66 14.50
C ARG A 18 25.05 1.51 13.47
N TRP A 19 25.73 0.40 13.74
CA TRP A 19 25.78 -0.74 12.83
C TRP A 19 24.45 -1.51 12.80
N GLN A 20 23.79 -1.66 13.94
CA GLN A 20 22.45 -2.21 14.04
C GLN A 20 21.42 -1.37 13.24
N GLN A 21 21.50 -0.04 13.35
CA GLN A 21 20.66 0.87 12.54
C GLN A 21 20.91 0.76 11.03
N ARG A 22 22.14 0.43 10.61
CA ARG A 22 22.51 0.25 9.20
C ARG A 22 22.16 -1.13 8.64
N SER A 23 22.17 -2.18 9.47
CA SER A 23 21.82 -3.54 9.04
C SER A 23 20.32 -3.72 8.84
N LYS A 24 19.48 -3.07 9.67
CA LYS A 24 18.01 -3.22 9.73
C LYS A 24 17.52 -4.66 9.94
N GLU A 25 18.27 -5.49 10.65
CA GLU A 25 17.79 -6.81 11.10
C GLU A 25 17.20 -6.73 12.52
N HIS A 26 16.09 -7.46 12.73
CA HIS A 26 15.30 -7.46 13.98
C HIS A 26 15.50 -8.72 14.83
N TRP A 27 16.27 -9.70 14.34
CA TRP A 27 16.47 -10.99 15.00
C TRP A 27 17.73 -10.98 15.87
N LEU A 28 17.51 -10.81 17.18
CA LEU A 28 18.11 -11.56 18.29
C LEU A 28 17.82 -10.79 19.59
N ALA A 29 16.99 -11.40 20.43
CA ALA A 29 16.84 -11.01 21.82
C ALA A 29 18.23 -11.08 22.49
N ASN A 30 18.75 -9.93 22.91
CA ASN A 30 19.87 -9.75 23.83
C ASN A 30 21.11 -10.66 23.60
N GLY A 31 22.02 -10.23 22.72
CA GLY A 31 23.41 -10.74 22.58
C GLY A 31 23.90 -10.67 21.12
N ASP A 32 25.11 -10.30 20.73
CA ASP A 32 26.33 -9.86 21.42
C ASP A 32 27.20 -9.11 20.37
N GLY A 33 27.80 -7.96 20.71
CA GLY A 33 28.92 -7.29 20.00
C GLY A 33 28.75 -6.70 18.57
N ASN A 34 29.66 -5.79 18.22
CA ASN A 34 29.93 -5.26 16.86
C ASN A 34 30.54 -6.37 15.96
N THR A 35 29.76 -7.40 15.65
CA THR A 35 30.26 -8.60 14.96
C THR A 35 30.56 -8.35 13.48
N ASN A 36 31.53 -9.09 12.93
CA ASN A 36 31.81 -9.16 11.49
C ASN A 36 30.54 -9.45 10.67
N PHE A 37 29.56 -10.12 11.27
CA PHE A 37 28.26 -10.37 10.67
C PHE A 37 27.53 -9.07 10.33
N PHE A 38 27.38 -8.12 11.26
CA PHE A 38 26.73 -6.83 10.99
C PHE A 38 27.50 -5.99 9.96
N HIS A 39 28.82 -6.00 10.00
CA HIS A 39 29.67 -5.34 8.99
C HIS A 39 29.49 -5.93 7.60
N SER A 40 29.56 -7.25 7.49
CA SER A 40 29.39 -7.99 6.24
C SER A 40 27.99 -7.77 5.66
N ARG A 41 26.96 -7.79 6.51
CA ARG A 41 25.57 -7.56 6.09
C ARG A 41 25.33 -6.12 5.65
N ALA A 42 25.81 -5.14 6.42
CA ALA A 42 25.73 -3.73 6.04
C ALA A 42 26.49 -3.45 4.75
N SER A 43 27.66 -4.07 4.55
CA SER A 43 28.45 -3.95 3.32
C SER A 43 27.76 -4.60 2.12
N THR A 44 27.18 -5.79 2.32
CA THR A 44 26.41 -6.49 1.28
C THR A 44 25.18 -5.69 0.88
N ARG A 45 24.45 -5.13 1.86
CA ARG A 45 23.30 -4.26 1.61
C ARG A 45 23.70 -2.97 0.91
N LYS A 46 24.83 -2.37 1.29
CA LYS A 46 25.37 -1.19 0.61
C LYS A 46 25.67 -1.54 -0.85
N ARG A 47 26.35 -2.65 -1.12
CA ARG A 47 26.67 -3.11 -2.48
C ARG A 47 25.41 -3.34 -3.31
N HIS A 48 24.41 -4.02 -2.75
CA HIS A 48 23.14 -4.26 -3.44
C HIS A 48 22.36 -2.98 -3.74
N ASN A 49 22.36 -2.02 -2.81
CA ASN A 49 21.61 -0.77 -2.95
C ASN A 49 22.38 0.33 -3.71
N THR A 50 23.66 0.10 -4.05
CA THR A 50 24.46 1.08 -4.78
C THR A 50 24.02 1.08 -6.25
N ILE A 51 23.57 2.24 -6.73
CA ILE A 51 23.22 2.43 -8.13
C ILE A 51 24.47 2.92 -8.84
N SER A 52 25.05 2.07 -9.70
CA SER A 52 26.27 2.36 -10.46
C SER A 52 26.01 2.77 -11.89
N ARG A 53 24.93 2.29 -12.50
CA ARG A 53 24.52 2.63 -13.87
C ARG A 53 23.03 2.44 -14.06
N LEU A 54 22.43 3.23 -14.95
CA LEU A 54 21.04 3.10 -15.38
C LEU A 54 20.95 3.33 -16.89
N LYS A 55 19.95 2.73 -17.54
CA LYS A 55 19.62 3.02 -18.94
C LYS A 55 18.72 4.26 -19.04
N ASP A 56 19.02 5.12 -19.99
CA ASP A 56 18.16 6.24 -20.40
C ASP A 56 16.94 5.75 -21.20
N SER A 57 16.06 6.67 -21.60
CA SER A 57 14.89 6.38 -22.44
C SER A 57 15.23 5.85 -23.84
N ASN A 58 16.46 6.05 -24.31
CA ASN A 58 16.98 5.55 -25.59
C ASN A 58 17.69 4.19 -25.43
N GLY A 59 17.71 3.61 -24.24
CA GLY A 59 18.41 2.36 -23.93
C GLY A 59 19.93 2.50 -23.77
N ARG A 60 20.47 3.71 -23.72
CA ARG A 60 21.90 3.99 -23.51
C ARG A 60 22.23 3.95 -22.03
N TRP A 61 23.33 3.30 -21.68
CA TRP A 61 23.83 3.28 -20.30
C TRP A 61 24.41 4.64 -19.91
N GLN A 62 24.01 5.14 -18.75
CA GLN A 62 24.66 6.21 -18.02
C GLN A 62 25.32 5.63 -16.78
N ASP A 63 26.62 5.85 -16.65
CA ASP A 63 27.48 5.43 -15.54
C ASP A 63 28.13 6.63 -14.82
N THR A 64 27.93 7.85 -15.34
CA THR A 64 28.30 9.10 -14.67
C THR A 64 27.27 9.46 -13.61
N GLU A 65 27.71 10.08 -12.53
CA GLU A 65 26.82 10.51 -11.46
C GLU A 65 25.79 11.51 -11.99
N GLU A 66 26.22 12.50 -12.78
CA GLU A 66 25.37 13.51 -13.38
C GLU A 66 24.33 12.91 -14.33
N GLY A 67 24.73 11.96 -15.18
CA GLY A 67 23.83 11.30 -16.11
C GLY A 67 22.76 10.46 -15.39
N ILE A 68 23.14 9.77 -14.30
CA ILE A 68 22.20 9.02 -13.46
C ILE A 68 21.24 9.99 -12.75
N GLN A 69 21.75 11.09 -12.19
CA GLN A 69 20.94 12.10 -11.52
C GLN A 69 19.91 12.72 -12.48
N GLU A 70 20.30 13.04 -13.71
CA GLU A 70 19.39 13.59 -14.73
C GLU A 70 18.26 12.62 -15.09
N ILE A 71 18.59 11.35 -15.37
CA ILE A 71 17.61 10.30 -15.64
C ILE A 71 16.58 10.20 -14.51
N LEU A 72 17.07 10.17 -13.26
CA LEU A 72 16.21 10.03 -12.08
C LEU A 72 15.30 11.26 -11.91
N LEU A 73 15.84 12.47 -12.03
CA LEU A 73 15.05 13.69 -11.89
C LEU A 73 14.01 13.83 -12.99
N GLN A 74 14.37 13.57 -14.25
CA GLN A 74 13.43 13.61 -15.36
C GLN A 74 12.31 12.59 -15.15
N HIS A 75 12.66 11.37 -14.75
CA HIS A 75 11.70 10.30 -14.49
C HIS A 75 10.70 10.68 -13.38
N TYR A 76 11.19 11.07 -12.20
CA TYR A 76 10.31 11.34 -11.06
C TYR A 76 9.52 12.63 -11.23
N ARG A 77 10.07 13.67 -11.89
CA ARG A 77 9.28 14.85 -12.27
C ARG A 77 8.11 14.49 -13.17
N SER A 78 8.33 13.62 -14.17
CA SER A 78 7.25 13.16 -15.05
C SER A 78 6.24 12.27 -14.32
N VAL A 79 6.70 11.37 -13.44
CA VAL A 79 5.81 10.48 -12.68
C VAL A 79 4.93 11.27 -11.71
N PHE A 80 5.47 12.30 -11.06
CA PHE A 80 4.74 13.09 -10.07
C PHE A 80 4.06 14.35 -10.63
N ALA A 81 4.17 14.62 -11.92
CA ALA A 81 3.38 15.67 -12.59
C ALA A 81 1.92 15.23 -12.71
N SER A 82 0.98 16.14 -12.49
CA SER A 82 -0.45 15.82 -12.62
C SER A 82 -0.80 15.57 -14.07
N ALA A 83 -1.67 14.58 -14.33
CA ALA A 83 -2.25 14.39 -15.66
C ALA A 83 -3.54 15.19 -15.88
N GLN A 84 -3.96 15.99 -14.89
CA GLN A 84 -5.17 16.84 -14.96
C GLN A 84 -6.40 16.06 -15.47
N PRO A 85 -6.85 15.03 -14.73
CA PRO A 85 -8.03 14.27 -15.11
C PRO A 85 -9.26 15.17 -15.24
N SER A 86 -10.12 14.86 -16.23
CA SER A 86 -11.36 15.60 -16.48
C SER A 86 -12.34 15.48 -15.31
N ASP A 87 -12.88 16.61 -14.87
CA ASP A 87 -13.94 16.69 -13.85
C ASP A 87 -15.16 15.83 -14.20
N ALA A 88 -15.48 15.68 -15.49
CA ALA A 88 -16.57 14.83 -15.94
C ALA A 88 -16.32 13.35 -15.60
N SER A 89 -15.09 12.85 -15.80
CA SER A 89 -14.74 11.46 -15.50
C SER A 89 -14.68 11.21 -14.00
N ILE A 90 -14.16 12.17 -13.24
CA ILE A 90 -14.20 12.12 -11.77
C ILE A 90 -15.65 12.08 -11.29
N GLY A 91 -16.50 12.98 -11.79
CA GLY A 91 -17.91 13.06 -11.44
C GLY A 91 -18.66 11.76 -11.71
N GLU A 92 -18.42 11.12 -12.86
CA GLU A 92 -18.99 9.81 -13.20
C GLU A 92 -18.62 8.74 -12.16
N VAL A 93 -17.34 8.65 -11.76
CA VAL A 93 -16.91 7.73 -10.70
C VAL A 93 -17.54 8.08 -9.34
N MET A 94 -17.65 9.37 -8.99
CA MET A 94 -18.27 9.79 -7.73
C MET A 94 -19.74 9.39 -7.61
N THR A 95 -20.45 9.17 -8.73
CA THR A 95 -21.85 8.69 -8.67
C THR A 95 -21.96 7.30 -8.04
N ALA A 96 -20.94 6.45 -8.22
CA ALA A 96 -20.90 5.08 -7.73
C ALA A 96 -20.61 4.98 -6.22
N ILE A 97 -19.90 5.97 -5.66
CA ILE A 97 -19.40 5.92 -4.29
C ILE A 97 -20.52 6.32 -3.32
N PRO A 98 -20.97 5.45 -2.41
CA PRO A 98 -21.93 5.82 -1.38
C PRO A 98 -21.28 6.67 -0.27
N ARG A 99 -22.09 7.44 0.44
CA ARG A 99 -21.65 8.06 1.69
C ARG A 99 -21.60 6.99 2.78
N ARG A 100 -20.43 6.77 3.39
CA ARG A 100 -20.22 5.76 4.45
C ARG A 100 -19.75 6.34 5.76
N VAL A 101 -19.09 7.50 5.74
CA VAL A 101 -18.71 8.21 6.96
C VAL A 101 -19.96 8.83 7.58
N THR A 102 -20.30 8.36 8.77
CA THR A 102 -21.50 8.79 9.50
C THR A 102 -21.27 10.13 10.21
N PRO A 103 -22.33 10.82 10.65
CA PRO A 103 -22.19 12.01 11.50
C PRO A 103 -21.43 11.74 12.80
N GLU A 104 -21.58 10.56 13.40
CA GLU A 104 -20.90 10.15 14.63
C GLU A 104 -19.39 9.97 14.39
N MET A 105 -19.00 9.38 13.27
CA MET A 105 -17.58 9.30 12.87
C MET A 105 -17.00 10.69 12.69
N ASN A 106 -17.71 11.59 11.99
CA ASN A 106 -17.26 12.97 11.84
C ASN A 106 -17.17 13.71 13.19
N ALA A 107 -18.07 13.45 14.13
CA ALA A 107 -18.00 14.01 15.48
C ALA A 107 -16.75 13.55 16.25
N GLN A 108 -16.27 12.32 15.99
CA GLN A 108 -14.98 11.83 16.50
C GLN A 108 -13.79 12.49 15.79
N LEU A 109 -13.85 12.63 14.45
CA LEU A 109 -12.81 13.29 13.65
C LEU A 109 -12.63 14.78 14.00
N ARG A 110 -13.69 15.42 14.49
CA ARG A 110 -13.67 16.81 14.97
C ARG A 110 -13.05 17.00 16.36
N GLN A 111 -12.83 15.93 17.12
CA GLN A 111 -12.23 16.09 18.43
C GLN A 111 -10.79 16.60 18.30
N PRO A 112 -10.38 17.60 19.10
CA PRO A 112 -9.01 18.08 19.07
C PRO A 112 -8.06 16.97 19.53
N PHE A 113 -6.96 16.81 18.81
CA PHE A 113 -5.90 15.90 19.19
C PHE A 113 -5.25 16.34 20.50
N THR A 114 -4.79 15.36 21.26
CA THR A 114 -4.22 15.52 22.60
C THR A 114 -2.73 15.15 22.62
N THR A 115 -2.01 15.66 23.62
CA THR A 115 -0.59 15.31 23.84
C THR A 115 -0.39 13.81 24.11
N THR A 116 -1.41 13.13 24.66
CA THR A 116 -1.40 11.69 24.88
C THR A 116 -1.36 10.94 23.56
N GLU A 117 -2.18 11.33 22.58
CA GLU A 117 -2.20 10.70 21.25
C GLU A 117 -0.89 10.94 20.49
N VAL A 118 -0.31 12.14 20.60
CA VAL A 118 1.00 12.45 20.02
C VAL A 118 2.09 11.54 20.62
N LYS A 119 2.09 11.38 21.94
CA LYS A 119 3.04 10.50 22.63
C LYS A 119 2.81 9.04 22.23
N GLN A 120 1.58 8.56 22.22
CA GLN A 120 1.25 7.19 21.79
C GLN A 120 1.69 6.94 20.34
N ALA A 121 1.45 7.90 19.44
CA ALA A 121 1.87 7.79 18.05
C ALA A 121 3.40 7.69 17.92
N LEU A 122 4.18 8.47 18.66
CA LEU A 122 5.64 8.40 18.65
C LEU A 122 6.16 7.08 19.26
N PHE A 123 5.66 6.68 20.41
CA PHE A 123 6.15 5.50 21.12
C PHE A 123 5.69 4.18 20.46
N GLY A 124 4.62 4.22 19.66
CA GLY A 124 4.25 3.13 18.75
C GLY A 124 5.08 3.04 17.48
N MET A 125 6.02 3.97 17.24
CA MET A 125 6.96 3.86 16.11
C MET A 125 8.12 2.95 16.46
N PHE A 126 8.52 2.11 15.51
CA PHE A 126 9.74 1.33 15.67
C PHE A 126 10.98 2.26 15.81
N PRO A 127 11.81 2.11 16.86
CA PRO A 127 12.83 3.11 17.22
C PRO A 127 13.89 3.36 16.13
N PHE A 128 14.30 2.32 15.39
CA PHE A 128 15.45 2.36 14.48
C PHE A 128 15.06 2.54 12.99
N LYS A 129 13.87 3.09 12.71
CA LYS A 129 13.51 3.49 11.33
C LYS A 129 14.42 4.63 10.87
N SER A 130 14.63 4.72 9.55
CA SER A 130 15.53 5.71 8.97
C SER A 130 15.03 7.15 9.20
N PRO A 131 15.94 8.11 9.47
CA PRO A 131 15.58 9.51 9.70
C PRO A 131 15.17 10.22 8.40
N GLY A 132 14.51 11.37 8.56
CA GLY A 132 14.24 12.31 7.48
C GLY A 132 15.43 13.24 7.21
N PRO A 133 15.21 14.37 6.50
CA PRO A 133 16.24 15.36 6.22
C PRO A 133 16.89 15.99 7.46
N ASP A 134 16.20 16.03 8.59
CA ASP A 134 16.73 16.52 9.87
C ASP A 134 17.77 15.57 10.52
N GLY A 135 17.92 14.35 9.99
CA GLY A 135 18.84 13.35 10.54
C GLY A 135 18.35 12.71 11.85
N MET A 136 17.16 13.03 12.34
CA MET A 136 16.64 12.56 13.62
C MET A 136 15.71 11.36 13.43
N SER A 137 16.10 10.21 13.98
CA SER A 137 15.29 8.98 13.97
C SER A 137 14.30 8.92 15.14
N PRO A 138 13.25 8.06 15.10
CA PRO A 138 12.27 7.96 16.20
C PRO A 138 12.88 7.73 17.58
N ILE A 139 13.95 6.92 17.68
CA ILE A 139 14.65 6.67 18.95
C ILE A 139 15.19 7.95 19.61
N PHE A 140 15.56 8.98 18.84
CA PHE A 140 16.00 10.26 19.41
C PHE A 140 14.86 10.90 20.21
N PHE A 141 13.69 11.03 19.60
CA PHE A 141 12.52 11.64 20.24
C PHE A 141 12.00 10.79 21.40
N GLN A 142 12.03 9.46 21.28
CA GLN A 142 11.61 8.54 22.36
C GLN A 142 12.55 8.64 23.58
N LYS A 143 13.87 8.68 23.35
CA LYS A 143 14.87 8.71 24.43
C LYS A 143 14.95 10.07 25.12
N PHE A 144 14.82 11.16 24.37
CA PHE A 144 14.93 12.53 24.88
C PHE A 144 13.57 13.21 25.04
N TRP A 145 12.49 12.43 25.18
CA TRP A 145 11.12 12.94 25.28
C TRP A 145 10.93 13.93 26.43
N ASN A 146 11.65 13.75 27.54
CA ASN A 146 11.65 14.67 28.67
C ASN A 146 12.22 16.07 28.34
N ILE A 147 13.00 16.19 27.27
CA ILE A 147 13.59 17.46 26.81
C ILE A 147 12.76 18.02 25.65
N VAL A 148 12.55 17.24 24.59
CA VAL A 148 11.93 17.72 23.34
C VAL A 148 10.41 17.54 23.29
N GLY A 149 9.82 16.81 24.23
CA GLY A 149 8.42 16.39 24.17
C GLY A 149 7.43 17.55 24.13
N THR A 150 7.71 18.64 24.86
CA THR A 150 6.87 19.85 24.85
C THR A 150 6.84 20.50 23.46
N ASP A 151 8.01 20.67 22.83
CA ASP A 151 8.12 21.29 21.51
C ASP A 151 7.52 20.41 20.41
N VAL A 152 7.73 19.09 20.51
CA VAL A 152 7.13 18.11 19.58
C VAL A 152 5.61 18.13 19.70
N ASN A 153 5.07 18.09 20.92
CA ASN A 153 3.63 18.19 21.16
C ASN A 153 3.05 19.47 20.57
N ASN A 154 3.64 20.62 20.88
CA ASN A 154 3.17 21.90 20.36
C ASN A 154 3.21 21.92 18.83
N SER A 155 4.29 21.44 18.22
CA SER A 155 4.43 21.41 16.76
C SER A 155 3.39 20.50 16.10
N VAL A 156 3.19 19.30 16.64
CA VAL A 156 2.23 18.32 16.08
C VAL A 156 0.79 18.77 16.29
N LEU A 157 0.45 19.28 17.48
CA LEU A 157 -0.91 19.74 17.77
C LEU A 157 -1.28 20.98 16.95
N ARG A 158 -0.34 21.90 16.69
CA ARG A 158 -0.59 23.01 15.77
C ARG A 158 -0.87 22.55 14.34
N ILE A 159 -0.18 21.49 13.89
CA ILE A 159 -0.49 20.88 12.58
C ILE A 159 -1.89 20.28 12.59
N LEU A 160 -2.23 19.49 13.61
CA LEU A 160 -3.44 18.68 13.65
C LEU A 160 -4.72 19.48 13.99
N ASN A 161 -4.61 20.48 14.87
CA ASN A 161 -5.76 21.22 15.39
C ASN A 161 -5.90 22.64 14.80
N GLU A 162 -4.83 23.21 14.25
CA GLU A 162 -4.83 24.58 13.70
C GLU A 162 -4.48 24.62 12.19
N HIS A 163 -4.27 23.45 11.57
CA HIS A 163 -3.79 23.32 10.18
C HIS A 163 -2.50 24.12 9.92
N ALA A 164 -1.68 24.33 10.94
CA ALA A 164 -0.51 25.21 10.91
C ALA A 164 0.78 24.41 10.67
N LEU A 165 0.97 23.94 9.42
CA LEU A 165 2.17 23.22 9.01
C LEU A 165 3.24 24.17 8.46
N LEU A 166 4.44 24.17 9.05
CA LEU A 166 5.61 24.78 8.42
C LEU A 166 6.06 23.92 7.24
N TYR A 167 5.88 24.41 6.02
CA TYR A 167 6.15 23.62 4.79
C TYR A 167 7.58 23.07 4.71
N LYS A 168 8.56 23.77 5.29
CA LYS A 168 9.94 23.29 5.38
C LYS A 168 10.07 21.98 6.17
N MET A 169 9.24 21.75 7.18
CA MET A 169 9.20 20.47 7.90
C MET A 169 8.70 19.32 7.04
N ASN A 170 7.95 19.63 5.98
CA ASN A 170 7.39 18.65 5.05
C ASN A 170 8.35 18.26 3.90
N TYR A 171 9.55 18.83 3.89
CA TYR A 171 10.63 18.42 3.00
C TYR A 171 11.04 16.97 3.28
N THR A 172 11.21 16.19 2.22
CA THR A 172 11.35 14.73 2.29
C THR A 172 12.46 14.24 1.36
N HIS A 173 13.30 13.32 1.84
CA HIS A 173 14.26 12.62 0.98
C HIS A 173 13.62 11.38 0.38
N VAL A 174 13.77 11.18 -0.93
CA VAL A 174 13.32 9.98 -1.63
C VAL A 174 14.51 9.07 -1.89
N VAL A 175 14.57 7.97 -1.14
CA VAL A 175 15.62 6.96 -1.29
C VAL A 175 15.17 5.86 -2.23
N LEU A 176 16.04 5.46 -3.15
CA LEU A 176 15.72 4.44 -4.15
C LEU A 176 16.19 3.07 -3.67
N ILE A 177 15.28 2.11 -3.61
CA ILE A 177 15.57 0.72 -3.24
C ILE A 177 15.37 -0.18 -4.47
N PRO A 178 16.37 -0.98 -4.89
CA PRO A 178 16.20 -1.94 -5.98
C PRO A 178 15.09 -2.96 -5.71
N LYS A 179 14.24 -3.23 -6.72
CA LYS A 179 13.23 -4.29 -6.70
C LYS A 179 13.76 -5.64 -7.18
N CYS A 180 14.90 -5.65 -7.85
CA CYS A 180 15.57 -6.83 -8.36
C CYS A 180 17.08 -6.71 -8.13
N ASP A 181 17.81 -7.82 -8.22
CA ASP A 181 19.25 -7.90 -7.95
C ASP A 181 20.09 -6.95 -8.81
N THR A 182 19.65 -6.71 -10.06
CA THR A 182 20.34 -5.87 -11.04
C THR A 182 19.34 -4.92 -11.70
N PRO A 183 19.04 -3.75 -11.09
CA PRO A 183 18.17 -2.77 -11.69
C PRO A 183 18.89 -2.08 -12.87
N GLU A 184 18.34 -2.18 -14.07
CA GLU A 184 18.81 -1.48 -15.26
C GLU A 184 17.99 -0.22 -15.55
N LEU A 185 16.71 -0.22 -15.15
CA LEU A 185 15.73 0.82 -15.43
C LEU A 185 15.26 1.49 -14.14
N VAL A 186 14.93 2.79 -14.20
CA VAL A 186 14.37 3.52 -13.05
C VAL A 186 13.08 2.88 -12.51
N SER A 187 12.28 2.25 -13.39
CA SER A 187 11.04 1.55 -13.00
C SER A 187 11.27 0.34 -12.08
N GLN A 188 12.49 -0.23 -12.09
CA GLN A 188 12.93 -1.31 -11.23
C GLN A 188 13.46 -0.81 -9.87
N LEU A 189 13.42 0.51 -9.64
CA LEU A 189 13.69 1.12 -8.35
C LEU A 189 12.37 1.46 -7.66
N ARG A 190 12.32 1.26 -6.34
CA ARG A 190 11.20 1.60 -5.46
C ARG A 190 11.53 2.90 -4.71
N PRO A 191 10.77 3.99 -4.88
CA PRO A 191 11.01 5.22 -4.15
C PRO A 191 10.46 5.12 -2.72
N ILE A 192 11.31 5.26 -1.70
CA ILE A 192 10.88 5.33 -0.30
C ILE A 192 11.04 6.76 0.20
N SER A 193 9.95 7.33 0.68
CA SER A 193 9.89 8.67 1.28
C SER A 193 10.37 8.64 2.73
N LEU A 194 11.41 9.40 3.02
CA LEU A 194 11.93 9.62 4.36
C LEU A 194 11.59 11.06 4.80
N CYS A 195 10.42 11.24 5.41
CA CYS A 195 10.01 12.52 5.97
C CYS A 195 10.52 12.70 7.42
N ASN A 196 10.56 13.95 7.89
CA ASN A 196 10.93 14.26 9.27
C ASN A 196 9.96 13.60 10.26
N VAL A 197 10.50 13.09 11.37
CA VAL A 197 9.72 12.31 12.35
C VAL A 197 8.58 13.13 12.94
N VAL A 198 8.76 14.44 13.17
CA VAL A 198 7.70 15.32 13.69
C VAL A 198 6.44 15.30 12.81
N VAL A 199 6.61 15.43 11.48
CA VAL A 199 5.46 15.34 10.55
C VAL A 199 4.93 13.90 10.48
N LYS A 200 5.82 12.90 10.58
CA LYS A 200 5.43 11.49 10.64
C LYS A 200 4.54 11.17 11.84
N ILE A 201 4.72 11.85 12.97
CA ILE A 201 3.85 11.71 14.15
C ILE A 201 2.45 12.20 13.81
N ALA A 202 2.30 13.36 13.15
CA ALA A 202 0.99 13.84 12.69
C ALA A 202 0.32 12.84 11.74
N PHE A 203 1.05 12.30 10.76
CA PHE A 203 0.54 11.23 9.89
C PHE A 203 0.11 9.99 10.68
N LYS A 204 0.86 9.59 11.72
CA LYS A 204 0.53 8.42 12.54
C LYS A 204 -0.69 8.66 13.44
N CYS A 205 -0.87 9.86 13.98
CA CYS A 205 -2.08 10.24 14.72
C CYS A 205 -3.33 10.10 13.83
N LEU A 206 -3.30 10.66 12.62
CA LEU A 206 -4.40 10.53 11.66
C LEU A 206 -4.63 9.08 11.24
N ALA A 207 -3.56 8.32 11.00
CA ALA A 207 -3.66 6.91 10.66
C ALA A 207 -4.30 6.08 11.78
N ASN A 208 -3.91 6.32 13.03
CA ASN A 208 -4.49 5.64 14.19
C ASN A 208 -5.98 5.98 14.37
N LEU A 209 -6.37 7.23 14.08
CA LEU A 209 -7.75 7.66 14.12
C LEU A 209 -8.59 7.01 13.00
N LEU A 210 -8.07 6.98 11.77
CA LEU A 210 -8.75 6.32 10.64
C LEU A 210 -8.86 4.80 10.85
N LYS A 211 -7.85 4.19 11.47
CA LYS A 211 -7.77 2.75 11.71
C LYS A 211 -9.02 2.21 12.42
N SER A 212 -9.59 2.94 13.39
CA SER A 212 -10.79 2.49 14.11
C SER A 212 -12.08 2.56 13.29
N MET A 213 -12.07 3.26 12.15
CA MET A 213 -13.25 3.47 11.29
C MET A 213 -13.18 2.68 9.98
N MET A 214 -12.01 2.15 9.61
CA MET A 214 -11.77 1.53 8.30
C MET A 214 -12.76 0.43 7.94
N ASP A 215 -13.10 -0.44 8.89
CA ASP A 215 -13.95 -1.60 8.63
C ASP A 215 -15.35 -1.21 8.15
N SER A 216 -15.88 -0.10 8.69
CA SER A 216 -17.19 0.44 8.32
C SER A 216 -17.20 1.26 7.02
N ILE A 217 -16.04 1.79 6.61
CA ILE A 217 -15.94 2.67 5.44
C ILE A 217 -15.59 1.87 4.19
N VAL A 218 -14.80 0.81 4.30
CA VAL A 218 -14.23 0.10 3.15
C VAL A 218 -14.89 -1.26 2.96
N SER A 219 -15.13 -1.66 1.71
CA SER A 219 -15.77 -2.92 1.39
C SER A 219 -15.02 -4.12 1.97
N HIS A 220 -15.75 -5.16 2.36
CA HIS A 220 -15.21 -6.46 2.78
C HIS A 220 -14.30 -7.12 1.72
N SER A 221 -14.43 -6.72 0.45
CA SER A 221 -13.55 -7.17 -0.64
C SER A 221 -12.10 -6.67 -0.51
N GLN A 222 -11.82 -5.67 0.32
CA GLN A 222 -10.46 -5.19 0.61
C GLN A 222 -9.96 -5.80 1.91
N SER A 223 -8.82 -6.49 1.88
CA SER A 223 -8.27 -7.12 3.09
C SER A 223 -6.98 -6.47 3.59
N ALA A 224 -6.34 -5.58 2.82
CA ALA A 224 -5.06 -4.99 3.22
C ALA A 224 -5.24 -3.82 4.21
N PHE A 225 -4.36 -3.74 5.21
CA PHE A 225 -4.24 -2.64 6.18
C PHE A 225 -5.50 -2.30 6.98
N ILE A 226 -6.44 -3.23 7.09
CA ILE A 226 -7.65 -3.08 7.92
C ILE A 226 -7.48 -3.98 9.15
N PRO A 227 -7.72 -3.46 10.37
CA PRO A 227 -7.67 -4.27 11.59
C PRO A 227 -8.58 -5.50 11.47
N ASP A 228 -8.16 -6.60 12.08
CA ASP A 228 -8.93 -7.84 12.17
C ASP A 228 -9.21 -8.57 10.82
N ARG A 229 -8.74 -8.03 9.68
CA ARG A 229 -8.76 -8.72 8.39
C ARG A 229 -7.41 -9.42 8.15
N LEU A 230 -7.38 -10.76 8.27
CA LEU A 230 -6.15 -11.51 8.08
C LEU A 230 -5.81 -11.69 6.60
N ILE A 231 -4.53 -11.57 6.27
CA ILE A 231 -4.02 -11.82 4.91
C ILE A 231 -4.34 -13.26 4.47
N THR A 232 -4.27 -14.21 5.42
CA THR A 232 -4.57 -15.62 5.20
C THR A 232 -5.98 -15.86 4.69
N ASP A 233 -6.96 -15.06 5.11
CA ASP A 233 -8.36 -15.25 4.72
C ASP A 233 -8.56 -14.87 3.25
N ASN A 234 -7.96 -13.76 2.81
CA ASN A 234 -8.00 -13.35 1.41
C ASN A 234 -7.28 -14.37 0.49
N ILE A 235 -6.17 -14.92 0.98
CA ILE A 235 -5.45 -16.00 0.30
C ILE A 235 -6.36 -17.23 0.15
N LEU A 236 -6.98 -17.69 1.24
CA LEU A 236 -7.87 -18.87 1.25
C LEU A 236 -9.09 -18.67 0.33
N LEU A 237 -9.71 -17.49 0.35
CA LEU A 237 -10.81 -17.14 -0.56
C LEU A 237 -10.35 -17.19 -2.02
N ALA A 238 -9.21 -16.59 -2.34
CA ALA A 238 -8.66 -16.63 -3.70
C ALA A 238 -8.34 -18.08 -4.15
N PHE A 239 -7.85 -18.94 -3.26
CA PHE A 239 -7.64 -20.36 -3.54
C PHE A 239 -8.94 -21.08 -3.86
N GLU A 240 -9.96 -20.92 -3.03
CA GLU A 240 -11.26 -21.59 -3.21
C GLU A 240 -11.94 -21.14 -4.51
N LEU A 241 -11.90 -19.85 -4.82
CA LEU A 241 -12.45 -19.30 -6.07
C LEU A 241 -11.68 -19.81 -7.30
N ASN A 242 -10.34 -19.88 -7.24
CA ASN A 242 -9.54 -20.46 -8.31
C ASN A 242 -9.78 -21.97 -8.48
N HIS A 243 -10.00 -22.70 -7.38
CA HIS A 243 -10.37 -24.11 -7.43
C HIS A 243 -11.74 -24.31 -8.08
N PHE A 244 -12.73 -23.54 -7.65
CA PHE A 244 -14.07 -23.53 -8.25
C PHE A 244 -14.02 -23.24 -9.74
N LEU A 245 -13.20 -22.28 -10.19
CA LEU A 245 -12.98 -21.99 -11.61
C LEU A 245 -12.47 -23.18 -12.41
N LYS A 246 -11.59 -24.00 -11.81
CA LYS A 246 -11.02 -25.18 -12.48
C LYS A 246 -11.99 -26.35 -12.55
N VAL A 247 -12.73 -26.60 -11.47
CA VAL A 247 -13.53 -27.82 -11.29
C VAL A 247 -15.00 -27.65 -11.68
N SER A 248 -15.55 -26.44 -11.55
CA SER A 248 -16.98 -26.22 -11.75
C SER A 248 -17.40 -26.43 -13.20
N THR A 249 -18.35 -27.35 -13.37
CA THR A 249 -19.12 -27.56 -14.61
C THR A 249 -20.51 -26.90 -14.55
N SER A 250 -20.77 -26.11 -13.49
CA SER A 250 -22.10 -25.65 -13.11
C SER A 250 -22.74 -24.68 -14.12
N THR A 251 -21.93 -23.96 -14.91
CA THR A 251 -22.44 -23.02 -15.92
C THR A 251 -21.92 -23.37 -17.32
N LYS A 252 -22.83 -23.41 -18.31
CA LYS A 252 -22.46 -23.57 -19.73
C LYS A 252 -21.51 -22.48 -20.24
N LYS A 253 -21.59 -21.28 -19.66
CA LYS A 253 -20.80 -20.10 -20.04
C LYS A 253 -19.46 -20.00 -19.33
N GLY A 254 -19.29 -20.66 -18.18
CA GLY A 254 -18.06 -20.58 -17.40
C GLY A 254 -17.80 -19.21 -16.75
N PHE A 255 -16.67 -19.08 -16.07
CA PHE A 255 -16.23 -17.85 -15.39
C PHE A 255 -14.77 -17.54 -15.74
N ALA A 256 -14.42 -16.26 -15.65
CA ALA A 256 -13.07 -15.76 -15.83
C ALA A 256 -12.61 -15.08 -14.54
N ALA A 257 -11.35 -15.34 -14.17
CA ALA A 257 -10.61 -14.61 -13.15
C ALA A 257 -9.52 -13.77 -13.82
N LEU A 258 -9.45 -12.50 -13.45
CA LEU A 258 -8.48 -11.54 -13.95
C LEU A 258 -7.61 -11.06 -12.79
N LYS A 259 -6.32 -11.33 -12.86
CA LYS A 259 -5.32 -10.75 -11.97
C LYS A 259 -4.76 -9.48 -12.61
N LEU A 260 -4.99 -8.35 -11.95
CA LEU A 260 -4.53 -7.04 -12.41
C LEU A 260 -3.26 -6.62 -11.67
N ASP A 261 -2.32 -6.03 -12.41
CA ASP A 261 -1.12 -5.39 -11.89
C ASP A 261 -1.29 -3.86 -12.03
N MET A 262 -1.43 -3.13 -10.93
CA MET A 262 -1.56 -1.67 -10.96
C MET A 262 -0.19 -1.01 -11.06
N SER A 263 0.04 -0.24 -12.12
CA SER A 263 1.35 0.37 -12.36
C SER A 263 1.57 1.57 -11.45
N LYS A 264 2.56 1.47 -10.55
CA LYS A 264 2.99 2.55 -9.64
C LYS A 264 1.85 3.13 -8.82
N ALA A 265 1.14 2.25 -8.12
CA ALA A 265 -0.13 2.51 -7.46
C ALA A 265 -0.13 3.74 -6.53
N TYR A 266 0.93 3.93 -5.71
CA TYR A 266 1.06 5.10 -4.83
C TYR A 266 1.50 6.37 -5.58
N ASP A 267 2.43 6.26 -6.52
CA ASP A 267 3.07 7.42 -7.16
C ASP A 267 2.12 8.19 -8.09
N ARG A 268 1.05 7.53 -8.56
CA ARG A 268 0.11 8.07 -9.57
C ARG A 268 -1.22 8.54 -9.02
N VAL A 269 -1.46 8.45 -7.71
CA VAL A 269 -2.72 8.92 -7.12
C VAL A 269 -2.88 10.42 -7.35
N GLU A 270 -3.84 10.82 -8.17
CA GLU A 270 -4.18 12.25 -8.36
C GLU A 270 -4.80 12.83 -7.10
N TRP A 271 -4.28 13.99 -6.68
CA TRP A 271 -4.73 14.67 -5.46
C TRP A 271 -6.15 15.22 -5.58
N SER A 272 -6.54 15.70 -6.76
CA SER A 272 -7.92 16.14 -7.02
C SER A 272 -8.90 14.98 -6.88
N PHE A 273 -8.57 13.81 -7.42
CA PHE A 273 -9.36 12.59 -7.28
C PHE A 273 -9.48 12.16 -5.81
N LEU A 274 -8.35 12.06 -5.08
CA LEU A 274 -8.34 11.73 -3.66
C LEU A 274 -9.26 12.66 -2.84
N ARG A 275 -9.16 13.98 -3.05
CA ARG A 275 -9.98 14.96 -2.35
C ARG A 275 -11.47 14.71 -2.58
N GLN A 276 -11.87 14.46 -3.83
CA GLN A 276 -13.26 14.19 -4.19
C GLN A 276 -13.76 12.87 -3.60
N VAL A 277 -12.94 11.81 -3.60
CA VAL A 277 -13.27 10.53 -2.95
C VAL A 277 -13.55 10.72 -1.46
N LEU A 278 -12.67 11.42 -0.73
CA LEU A 278 -12.87 11.66 0.71
C LEU A 278 -14.17 12.42 0.99
N LEU A 279 -14.43 13.50 0.24
CA LEU A 279 -15.68 14.25 0.37
C LEU A 279 -16.90 13.38 0.05
N ARG A 280 -16.81 12.56 -1.00
CA ARG A 280 -17.91 11.71 -1.45
C ARG A 280 -18.24 10.58 -0.47
N LEU A 281 -17.22 10.03 0.20
CA LEU A 281 -17.36 9.07 1.30
C LEU A 281 -18.03 9.70 2.53
N GLY A 282 -17.99 11.03 2.65
CA GLY A 282 -18.70 11.78 3.69
C GLY A 282 -17.82 12.37 4.79
N PHE A 283 -16.49 12.39 4.59
CA PHE A 283 -15.58 13.11 5.47
C PHE A 283 -15.89 14.61 5.43
N GLU A 284 -15.94 15.26 6.60
CA GLU A 284 -16.13 16.71 6.69
C GLU A 284 -14.95 17.47 6.07
N SER A 285 -15.24 18.65 5.50
CA SER A 285 -14.28 19.45 4.73
C SER A 285 -13.03 19.81 5.54
N GLU A 286 -13.18 20.11 6.82
CA GLU A 286 -12.06 20.47 7.70
C GLU A 286 -11.02 19.34 7.85
N PHE A 287 -11.50 18.09 7.99
CA PHE A 287 -10.64 16.92 8.02
C PHE A 287 -9.96 16.69 6.66
N VAL A 288 -10.71 16.84 5.57
CA VAL A 288 -10.16 16.70 4.21
C VAL A 288 -9.07 17.75 3.97
N GLU A 289 -9.26 19.00 4.38
CA GLU A 289 -8.24 20.05 4.25
C GLU A 289 -6.98 19.74 5.06
N LEU A 290 -7.10 19.16 6.27
CA LEU A 290 -5.93 18.70 7.05
C LEU A 290 -5.14 17.61 6.32
N VAL A 291 -5.84 16.61 5.77
CA VAL A 291 -5.21 15.53 4.99
C VAL A 291 -4.53 16.12 3.74
N MET A 292 -5.22 16.99 3.02
CA MET A 292 -4.69 17.61 1.80
C MET A 292 -3.53 18.54 2.09
N LEU A 293 -3.52 19.29 3.20
CA LEU A 293 -2.38 20.09 3.65
C LEU A 293 -1.12 19.23 3.79
N LEU A 294 -1.22 18.06 4.42
CA LEU A 294 -0.08 17.17 4.65
C LEU A 294 0.44 16.53 3.35
N VAL A 295 -0.48 16.16 2.45
CA VAL A 295 -0.17 15.49 1.19
C VAL A 295 0.39 16.47 0.15
N THR A 296 -0.25 17.63 -0.04
CA THR A 296 0.02 18.53 -1.17
C THR A 296 1.22 19.46 -0.96
N THR A 297 1.58 19.78 0.29
CA THR A 297 2.66 20.74 0.60
C THR A 297 4.06 20.10 0.63
N VAL A 298 4.16 18.84 0.22
CA VAL A 298 5.43 18.10 0.21
C VAL A 298 6.41 18.71 -0.80
N SER A 299 7.70 18.60 -0.48
CA SER A 299 8.76 18.82 -1.46
C SER A 299 9.82 17.73 -1.32
N TYR A 300 10.42 17.35 -2.45
CA TYR A 300 11.31 16.21 -2.53
C TYR A 300 12.72 16.60 -2.98
N SER A 301 13.68 15.83 -2.48
CA SER A 301 15.00 15.64 -3.09
C SER A 301 15.26 14.15 -3.19
N LEU A 302 15.87 13.71 -4.29
CA LEU A 302 16.21 12.31 -4.49
C LEU A 302 17.54 12.01 -3.80
N THR A 303 17.76 10.78 -3.34
CA THR A 303 19.06 10.36 -2.79
C THR A 303 19.74 9.39 -3.74
N LEU A 304 20.93 9.74 -4.22
CA LEU A 304 21.80 8.83 -4.98
C LEU A 304 22.94 8.40 -4.06
N ASN A 305 23.00 7.09 -3.76
CA ASN A 305 24.08 6.48 -2.96
C ASN A 305 24.35 7.15 -1.60
N GLY A 306 23.34 7.81 -1.02
CA GLY A 306 23.41 8.50 0.27
C GLY A 306 23.54 10.02 0.19
N VAL A 307 23.73 10.58 -1.00
CA VAL A 307 23.82 12.02 -1.22
C VAL A 307 22.50 12.54 -1.78
N PRO A 308 21.82 13.50 -1.12
CA PRO A 308 20.63 14.12 -1.67
C PRO A 308 20.97 15.05 -2.84
N PHE A 309 20.18 15.01 -3.90
CA PHE A 309 20.35 15.83 -5.09
C PHE A 309 19.00 16.20 -5.71
N GLY A 310 19.02 17.34 -6.41
CA GLY A 310 17.83 17.92 -7.03
C GLY A 310 16.75 18.36 -6.04
N TYR A 311 15.83 19.16 -6.56
CA TYR A 311 14.65 19.65 -5.84
C TYR A 311 13.47 19.68 -6.80
N PHE A 312 12.32 19.20 -6.33
CA PHE A 312 11.06 19.33 -7.04
C PHE A 312 9.86 19.25 -6.08
N ARG A 313 8.73 19.80 -6.52
CA ARG A 313 7.44 19.64 -5.86
C ARG A 313 6.58 18.73 -6.73
N PRO A 314 6.04 17.63 -6.17
CA PRO A 314 5.09 16.80 -6.89
C PRO A 314 3.75 17.52 -6.99
N GLU A 315 2.92 17.08 -7.93
CA GLU A 315 1.53 17.52 -8.12
C GLU A 315 0.54 16.37 -7.91
N ARG A 316 1.06 15.15 -7.75
CA ARG A 316 0.30 13.93 -7.43
C ARG A 316 1.17 12.93 -6.66
N GLY A 317 0.54 11.85 -6.24
CA GLY A 317 1.17 10.71 -5.60
C GLY A 317 1.12 10.75 -4.07
N LEU A 318 1.27 9.59 -3.46
CA LEU A 318 1.31 9.39 -2.02
C LEU A 318 2.70 8.92 -1.59
N ARG A 319 3.11 9.28 -0.38
CA ARG A 319 4.43 8.93 0.15
C ARG A 319 4.51 7.45 0.51
N GLN A 320 5.34 6.73 -0.21
CA GLN A 320 5.65 5.36 0.16
C GLN A 320 6.53 5.33 1.42
N GLY A 321 6.01 4.74 2.50
CA GLY A 321 6.71 4.64 3.79
C GLY A 321 6.09 5.44 4.93
N ASP A 322 5.09 6.28 4.63
CA ASP A 322 4.35 7.02 5.65
C ASP A 322 3.08 6.28 6.12
N PRO A 323 2.70 6.43 7.39
CA PRO A 323 1.64 5.60 8.00
C PRO A 323 0.23 5.91 7.49
N LEU A 324 -0.02 7.13 7.00
CA LEU A 324 -1.33 7.54 6.49
C LEU A 324 -1.58 7.09 5.04
N SER A 325 -0.52 7.05 4.22
CA SER A 325 -0.62 6.81 2.78
C SER A 325 -1.33 5.50 2.39
N PRO A 326 -1.16 4.36 3.10
CA PRO A 326 -1.93 3.14 2.81
C PRO A 326 -3.44 3.33 2.92
N TYR A 327 -3.92 4.04 3.94
CA TYR A 327 -5.35 4.28 4.15
C TYR A 327 -5.94 5.18 3.07
N LEU A 328 -5.22 6.25 2.70
CA LEU A 328 -5.63 7.13 1.60
C LEU A 328 -5.68 6.40 0.25
N PHE A 329 -4.71 5.51 0.01
CA PHE A 329 -4.71 4.66 -1.18
C PHE A 329 -5.93 3.72 -1.19
N ILE A 330 -6.27 3.11 -0.06
CA ILE A 330 -7.44 2.25 0.05
C ILE A 330 -8.73 3.01 -0.24
N PHE A 331 -8.89 4.25 0.22
CA PHE A 331 -10.08 5.05 -0.12
C PHE A 331 -10.19 5.27 -1.63
N CYS A 332 -9.09 5.57 -2.32
CA CYS A 332 -9.09 5.65 -3.79
C CYS A 332 -9.48 4.31 -4.43
N ALA A 333 -8.93 3.19 -3.95
CA ALA A 333 -9.27 1.85 -4.44
C ALA A 333 -10.73 1.46 -4.14
N GLU A 334 -11.33 1.98 -3.07
CA GLU A 334 -12.75 1.76 -2.75
C GLU A 334 -13.66 2.33 -3.85
N ALA A 335 -13.26 3.43 -4.51
CA ALA A 335 -13.99 3.94 -5.66
C ALA A 335 -14.08 2.92 -6.80
N PHE A 336 -12.99 2.18 -7.04
CA PHE A 336 -12.97 1.09 -7.99
C PHE A 336 -13.88 -0.08 -7.56
N SER A 337 -13.82 -0.48 -6.29
CA SER A 337 -14.75 -1.47 -5.72
C SER A 337 -16.22 -1.09 -5.89
N CYS A 338 -16.56 0.19 -5.65
CA CYS A 338 -17.93 0.69 -5.79
C CYS A 338 -18.43 0.60 -7.24
N LEU A 339 -17.58 0.90 -8.24
CA LEU A 339 -17.95 0.74 -9.66
C LEU A 339 -18.27 -0.72 -10.02
N ILE A 340 -17.46 -1.67 -9.52
CA ILE A 340 -17.70 -3.10 -9.74
C ILE A 340 -18.99 -3.56 -9.05
N GLN A 341 -19.23 -3.12 -7.81
CA GLN A 341 -20.45 -3.44 -7.07
C GLN A 341 -21.70 -2.86 -7.74
N GLN A 342 -21.61 -1.65 -8.28
CA GLN A 342 -22.72 -1.06 -9.02
C GLN A 342 -23.04 -1.87 -10.29
N ALA A 343 -22.01 -2.33 -11.02
CA ALA A 343 -22.20 -3.21 -12.17
C ALA A 343 -22.79 -4.58 -11.78
N GLU A 344 -22.44 -5.08 -10.60
CA GLU A 344 -23.02 -6.31 -10.04
C GLU A 344 -24.50 -6.14 -9.68
N VAL A 345 -24.87 -5.03 -9.04
CA VAL A 345 -26.28 -4.68 -8.75
C VAL A 345 -27.11 -4.52 -10.02
N GLN A 346 -26.51 -3.97 -11.09
CA GLN A 346 -27.16 -3.85 -12.41
C GLN A 346 -27.20 -5.18 -13.17
N GLY A 347 -26.53 -6.24 -12.69
CA GLY A 347 -26.44 -7.52 -13.36
C GLY A 347 -25.56 -7.53 -14.62
N THR A 348 -24.79 -6.46 -14.87
CA THR A 348 -23.87 -6.33 -16.02
C THR A 348 -22.53 -6.99 -15.76
N VAL A 349 -22.20 -7.29 -14.49
CA VAL A 349 -21.10 -8.15 -14.05
C VAL A 349 -21.67 -9.18 -13.08
N LYS A 350 -21.25 -10.43 -13.20
CA LYS A 350 -21.63 -11.51 -12.27
C LYS A 350 -20.40 -12.15 -11.66
N GLY A 351 -20.22 -11.95 -10.36
CA GLY A 351 -19.18 -12.61 -9.60
C GLY A 351 -19.39 -14.12 -9.47
N ILE A 352 -18.45 -14.78 -8.80
CA ILE A 352 -18.52 -16.21 -8.52
C ILE A 352 -19.32 -16.42 -7.24
N ARG A 353 -20.25 -17.39 -7.30
CA ARG A 353 -20.95 -17.93 -6.14
C ARG A 353 -20.62 -19.42 -6.02
N VAL A 354 -19.84 -19.77 -5.00
CA VAL A 354 -19.36 -21.16 -4.77
C VAL A 354 -20.45 -22.10 -4.27
N SER A 355 -21.44 -21.61 -3.54
CA SER A 355 -22.62 -22.37 -3.10
C SER A 355 -23.87 -21.49 -3.07
N PRO A 356 -25.10 -22.04 -3.11
CA PRO A 356 -26.33 -21.23 -3.11
C PRO A 356 -26.46 -20.27 -1.94
N THR A 357 -25.90 -20.62 -0.78
CA THR A 357 -25.89 -19.83 0.45
C THR A 357 -24.67 -18.92 0.59
N ALA A 358 -23.65 -19.08 -0.25
CA ALA A 358 -22.45 -18.26 -0.20
C ALA A 358 -22.68 -16.87 -0.82
N PRO A 359 -21.96 -15.84 -0.32
CA PRO A 359 -21.96 -14.53 -0.96
C PRO A 359 -21.39 -14.64 -2.39
N CYS A 360 -21.81 -13.72 -3.25
CA CYS A 360 -21.23 -13.55 -4.56
C CYS A 360 -19.93 -12.75 -4.42
N VAL A 361 -18.84 -13.23 -5.02
CA VAL A 361 -17.54 -12.55 -5.00
C VAL A 361 -17.20 -12.10 -6.42
N SER A 362 -17.30 -10.80 -6.66
CA SER A 362 -16.90 -10.17 -7.92
C SER A 362 -15.43 -9.70 -7.92
N HIS A 363 -14.87 -9.39 -6.74
CA HIS A 363 -13.50 -8.93 -6.63
C HIS A 363 -12.91 -9.15 -5.24
N LEU A 364 -11.58 -9.30 -5.21
CA LEU A 364 -10.74 -9.34 -4.02
C LEU A 364 -9.58 -8.36 -4.22
N LEU A 365 -9.37 -7.47 -3.26
CA LEU A 365 -8.29 -6.49 -3.23
C LEU A 365 -7.37 -6.77 -2.06
N PHE A 366 -6.07 -6.64 -2.32
CA PHE A 366 -5.05 -6.55 -1.29
C PHE A 366 -4.10 -5.41 -1.66
N ALA A 367 -4.45 -4.21 -1.21
CA ALA A 367 -3.78 -2.99 -1.65
C ALA A 367 -3.79 -2.87 -3.19
N ASP A 368 -2.64 -2.97 -3.86
CA ASP A 368 -2.49 -2.88 -5.31
C ASP A 368 -2.70 -4.22 -6.05
N ASP A 369 -2.61 -5.36 -5.35
CA ASP A 369 -2.95 -6.67 -5.90
C ASP A 369 -4.47 -6.83 -6.02
N THR A 370 -4.96 -7.00 -7.24
CA THR A 370 -6.39 -7.07 -7.54
C THR A 370 -6.74 -8.36 -8.29
N LEU A 371 -7.71 -9.10 -7.77
CA LEU A 371 -8.38 -10.21 -8.46
C LEU A 371 -9.83 -9.82 -8.77
N LEU A 372 -10.23 -9.93 -10.02
CA LEU A 372 -11.61 -9.75 -10.47
C LEU A 372 -12.18 -11.06 -10.99
N PHE A 373 -13.48 -11.24 -10.82
CA PHE A 373 -14.22 -12.42 -11.26
C PHE A 373 -15.46 -11.98 -12.03
N CYS A 374 -15.68 -12.58 -13.20
CA CYS A 374 -16.86 -12.33 -14.02
C CYS A 374 -17.28 -13.59 -14.79
N GLU A 375 -18.51 -13.63 -15.31
CA GLU A 375 -18.91 -14.68 -16.25
C GLU A 375 -18.08 -14.56 -17.53
N ALA A 376 -17.61 -15.69 -18.10
CA ALA A 376 -16.71 -15.70 -19.26
C ALA A 376 -17.44 -15.38 -20.57
N THR A 377 -17.95 -14.15 -20.69
CA THR A 377 -18.69 -13.64 -21.84
C THR A 377 -18.05 -12.35 -22.33
N GLU A 378 -18.12 -12.09 -23.64
CA GLU A 378 -17.56 -10.86 -24.21
C GLU A 378 -18.20 -9.59 -23.65
N LEU A 379 -19.50 -9.66 -23.31
CA LEU A 379 -20.23 -8.55 -22.73
C LEU A 379 -19.66 -8.17 -21.36
N GLN A 380 -19.57 -9.12 -20.42
CA GLN A 380 -19.08 -8.83 -19.07
C GLN A 380 -17.59 -8.44 -19.07
N VAL A 381 -16.78 -9.11 -19.89
CA VAL A 381 -15.37 -8.74 -20.07
C VAL A 381 -15.24 -7.33 -20.65
N GLY A 382 -16.12 -6.95 -21.59
CA GLY A 382 -16.23 -5.58 -22.09
C GLY A 382 -16.63 -4.58 -21.00
N THR A 383 -17.60 -4.93 -20.15
CA THR A 383 -18.01 -4.08 -19.02
C THR A 383 -16.85 -3.85 -18.05
N ILE A 384 -16.11 -4.90 -17.67
CA ILE A 384 -14.93 -4.78 -16.81
C ILE A 384 -13.88 -3.86 -17.45
N ARG A 385 -13.61 -4.01 -18.75
CA ARG A 385 -12.70 -3.12 -19.47
C ARG A 385 -13.15 -1.66 -19.40
N ASN A 386 -14.43 -1.38 -19.64
CA ASN A 386 -14.97 -0.02 -19.57
C ASN A 386 -14.84 0.58 -18.17
N ILE A 387 -15.07 -0.22 -17.12
CA ILE A 387 -14.88 0.22 -15.73
C ILE A 387 -13.40 0.54 -15.46
N LEU A 388 -12.47 -0.31 -15.91
CA LEU A 388 -11.03 -0.05 -15.78
C LEU A 388 -10.61 1.23 -16.52
N GLU A 389 -11.12 1.45 -17.73
CA GLU A 389 -10.84 2.66 -18.51
C GLU A 389 -11.44 3.91 -17.88
N LEU A 390 -12.66 3.84 -17.33
CA LEU A 390 -13.28 4.94 -16.59
C LEU A 390 -12.47 5.27 -15.33
N TYR A 391 -12.16 4.26 -14.52
CA TYR A 391 -11.38 4.43 -13.30
C TYR A 391 -9.97 4.99 -13.60
N ALA A 392 -9.30 4.48 -14.64
CA ALA A 392 -8.00 4.99 -15.07
C ALA A 392 -8.07 6.44 -15.54
N ARG A 393 -9.10 6.86 -16.28
CA ARG A 393 -9.28 8.26 -16.70
C ARG A 393 -9.52 9.20 -15.52
N ALA A 394 -10.25 8.76 -14.49
CA ALA A 394 -10.58 9.59 -13.33
C ALA A 394 -9.46 9.65 -12.29
N SER A 395 -8.83 8.51 -11.98
CA SER A 395 -7.82 8.38 -10.92
C SER A 395 -6.38 8.50 -11.42
N VAL A 396 -6.17 8.34 -12.74
CA VAL A 396 -4.86 8.23 -13.41
C VAL A 396 -4.06 7.00 -12.97
N GLN A 397 -4.69 6.07 -12.26
CA GLN A 397 -4.12 4.76 -12.00
C GLN A 397 -4.22 3.89 -13.24
N GLU A 398 -3.06 3.51 -13.78
CA GLU A 398 -2.97 2.66 -14.97
C GLU A 398 -2.84 1.19 -14.58
N VAL A 399 -3.56 0.34 -15.31
CA VAL A 399 -3.37 -1.10 -15.29
C VAL A 399 -2.22 -1.47 -16.22
N ASN A 400 -1.28 -2.28 -15.73
CA ASN A 400 -0.26 -2.87 -16.58
C ASN A 400 -0.78 -4.16 -17.23
N PHE A 401 -1.49 -4.02 -18.35
CA PHE A 401 -2.07 -5.16 -19.09
C PHE A 401 -1.04 -6.23 -19.51
N SER A 402 0.24 -5.85 -19.68
CA SER A 402 1.31 -6.80 -20.01
C SER A 402 1.72 -7.71 -18.84
N LYS A 403 1.52 -7.25 -17.61
CA LYS A 403 1.76 -8.01 -16.38
C LYS A 403 0.48 -8.63 -15.81
N SER A 404 -0.68 -8.07 -16.16
CA SER A 404 -1.98 -8.65 -15.86
C SER A 404 -2.20 -9.95 -16.62
N CYS A 405 -2.92 -10.87 -16.02
CA CYS A 405 -3.22 -12.16 -16.61
C CYS A 405 -4.64 -12.63 -16.31
N MET A 406 -5.17 -13.48 -17.17
CA MET A 406 -6.51 -14.02 -17.06
C MET A 406 -6.49 -15.54 -17.06
N THR A 407 -7.28 -16.13 -16.17
CA THR A 407 -7.62 -17.56 -16.15
C THR A 407 -9.10 -17.72 -16.44
N VAL A 408 -9.48 -18.70 -17.25
CA VAL A 408 -10.89 -18.97 -17.61
C VAL A 408 -11.20 -20.43 -17.35
N SER A 409 -12.42 -20.70 -16.88
CA SER A 409 -12.88 -22.04 -16.50
C SER A 409 -12.67 -23.10 -17.59
N GLY A 410 -12.53 -24.35 -17.17
CA GLY A 410 -12.24 -25.48 -18.08
C GLY A 410 -13.30 -25.71 -19.16
N THR A 411 -14.55 -25.31 -18.89
CA THR A 411 -15.72 -25.51 -19.76
C THR A 411 -15.74 -24.63 -21.02
N VAL A 412 -14.97 -23.55 -21.06
CA VAL A 412 -14.92 -22.60 -22.18
C VAL A 412 -13.94 -23.09 -23.25
N SER A 413 -14.29 -22.93 -24.53
CA SER A 413 -13.41 -23.34 -25.65
C SER A 413 -12.11 -22.53 -25.67
N GLN A 414 -11.01 -23.12 -26.15
CA GLN A 414 -9.71 -22.41 -26.21
C GLN A 414 -9.73 -21.19 -27.12
N GLU A 415 -10.53 -21.22 -28.19
CA GLU A 415 -10.74 -20.08 -29.08
C GLU A 415 -11.41 -18.92 -28.34
N GLU A 416 -12.47 -19.22 -27.59
CA GLU A 416 -13.18 -18.22 -26.81
C GLU A 416 -12.33 -17.66 -25.66
N LYS A 417 -11.51 -18.48 -25.00
CA LYS A 417 -10.54 -18.01 -24.00
C LYS A 417 -9.57 -16.98 -24.58
N ARG A 418 -9.03 -17.25 -25.78
CA ARG A 418 -8.13 -16.31 -26.47
C ARG A 418 -8.84 -15.03 -26.89
N ARG A 419 -10.09 -15.14 -27.36
CA ARG A 419 -10.92 -14.00 -27.73
C ARG A 419 -11.18 -13.07 -26.54
N LEU A 420 -11.58 -13.62 -25.39
CA LEU A 420 -11.78 -12.88 -24.15
C LEU A 420 -10.48 -12.21 -23.67
N ALA A 421 -9.35 -12.93 -23.73
CA ALA A 421 -8.05 -12.41 -23.34
C ALA A 421 -7.60 -11.25 -24.25
N GLY A 422 -7.80 -11.40 -25.56
CA GLY A 422 -7.51 -10.39 -26.56
C GLY A 422 -8.35 -9.12 -26.38
N ARG A 423 -9.61 -9.26 -25.96
CA ARG A 423 -10.48 -8.11 -25.67
C ARG A 423 -9.96 -7.24 -24.52
N LEU A 424 -9.31 -7.84 -23.52
CA LEU A 424 -8.66 -7.11 -22.42
C LEU A 424 -7.20 -6.75 -22.71
N GLY A 425 -6.57 -7.38 -23.70
CA GLY A 425 -5.13 -7.22 -23.98
C GLY A 425 -4.24 -7.88 -22.92
N VAL A 426 -4.73 -8.93 -22.24
CA VAL A 426 -4.01 -9.60 -21.14
C VAL A 426 -3.54 -11.00 -21.52
N ARG A 427 -2.52 -11.50 -20.82
CA ARG A 427 -2.00 -12.84 -21.05
C ARG A 427 -2.96 -13.90 -20.49
N LEU A 428 -3.32 -14.88 -21.31
CA LEU A 428 -4.04 -16.08 -20.84
C LEU A 428 -3.08 -17.01 -20.10
N VAL A 429 -3.46 -17.45 -18.91
CA VAL A 429 -2.71 -18.42 -18.10
C VAL A 429 -3.59 -19.60 -17.70
N VAL A 430 -2.97 -20.78 -17.48
CA VAL A 430 -3.69 -22.00 -17.08
C VAL A 430 -4.14 -21.91 -15.62
N SER A 431 -3.31 -21.30 -14.78
CA SER A 431 -3.65 -20.88 -13.43
C SER A 431 -2.83 -19.68 -13.02
N HIS A 432 -3.34 -18.93 -12.06
CA HIS A 432 -2.56 -17.90 -11.38
C HIS A 432 -1.51 -18.58 -10.50
N ASP A 433 -0.33 -18.93 -11.01
CA ASP A 433 0.63 -19.76 -10.26
C ASP A 433 1.06 -19.17 -8.91
N ARG A 434 0.91 -17.85 -8.69
CA ARG A 434 1.11 -17.17 -7.40
C ARG A 434 0.10 -16.04 -7.12
N TYR A 435 -0.46 -16.02 -5.92
CA TYR A 435 -1.22 -14.88 -5.36
C TYR A 435 -0.66 -14.55 -3.97
N LEU A 436 -0.31 -13.28 -3.73
CA LEU A 436 0.32 -12.82 -2.49
C LEU A 436 1.58 -13.63 -2.09
N GLY A 437 2.42 -13.97 -3.07
CA GLY A 437 3.67 -14.70 -2.86
C GLY A 437 3.53 -16.21 -2.65
N LEU A 438 2.31 -16.75 -2.49
CA LEU A 438 2.07 -18.18 -2.29
C LEU A 438 1.66 -18.89 -3.58
N PRO A 439 2.13 -20.15 -3.81
CA PRO A 439 1.76 -20.92 -4.99
C PRO A 439 0.27 -21.27 -4.96
N ALA A 440 -0.47 -20.98 -6.04
CA ALA A 440 -1.92 -21.20 -6.09
C ALA A 440 -2.36 -22.68 -6.24
N VAL A 441 -1.44 -23.62 -6.03
CA VAL A 441 -1.66 -25.06 -6.16
C VAL A 441 -1.13 -25.75 -4.92
N ALA A 442 -2.03 -26.31 -4.10
CA ALA A 442 -1.64 -27.29 -3.10
C ALA A 442 -1.16 -28.55 -3.83
N VAL A 443 0.11 -28.91 -3.64
CA VAL A 443 0.66 -30.19 -4.09
C VAL A 443 0.21 -31.25 -3.08
N GLY A 444 -0.83 -32.02 -3.42
CA GLY A 444 -1.27 -33.17 -2.62
C GLY A 444 -2.66 -33.68 -3.02
N GLN A 445 -2.78 -34.98 -3.28
CA GLN A 445 -4.06 -35.67 -3.57
C GLN A 445 -4.94 -35.89 -2.32
N GLU A 446 -4.53 -35.44 -1.14
CA GLU A 446 -5.30 -35.58 0.09
C GLU A 446 -6.00 -34.27 0.43
N ARG A 447 -7.33 -34.33 0.54
CA ARG A 447 -8.18 -33.21 0.93
C ARG A 447 -7.82 -32.77 2.36
N PRO A 448 -7.37 -31.52 2.62
CA PRO A 448 -7.55 -30.89 3.93
C PRO A 448 -8.99 -30.35 4.11
N TYR A 449 -9.88 -30.60 3.13
CA TYR A 449 -11.07 -29.79 2.82
C TYR A 449 -12.41 -30.20 3.48
N SER A 450 -12.44 -31.06 4.50
CA SER A 450 -13.71 -31.33 5.21
C SER A 450 -14.11 -30.25 6.23
N LYS A 451 -13.21 -29.32 6.57
CA LYS A 451 -13.46 -28.21 7.51
C LYS A 451 -13.60 -26.84 6.84
N ILE A 452 -13.55 -26.75 5.52
CA ILE A 452 -13.64 -25.44 4.81
C ILE A 452 -15.10 -25.02 4.57
N SER A 453 -16.04 -25.96 4.47
CA SER A 453 -17.46 -25.62 4.63
C SER A 453 -17.74 -25.06 6.02
N GLU A 454 -17.02 -25.50 7.05
CA GLU A 454 -17.06 -24.89 8.39
C GLU A 454 -16.38 -23.52 8.41
N ILE A 455 -15.28 -23.25 7.69
CA ILE A 455 -14.64 -21.91 7.67
C ILE A 455 -15.48 -20.88 6.90
N VAL A 456 -16.03 -21.26 5.75
CA VAL A 456 -16.96 -20.41 4.99
C VAL A 456 -18.29 -20.24 5.76
N SER A 457 -18.73 -21.25 6.52
CA SER A 457 -19.89 -21.10 7.42
C SER A 457 -19.56 -20.38 8.73
N LEU A 458 -18.34 -20.45 9.25
CA LEU A 458 -17.89 -19.82 10.51
C LEU A 458 -17.68 -18.32 10.31
N HIS A 459 -17.12 -17.91 9.17
CA HIS A 459 -17.02 -16.48 8.85
C HIS A 459 -18.39 -15.85 8.59
N VAL A 460 -19.36 -16.63 8.06
CA VAL A 460 -20.76 -16.18 7.89
C VAL A 460 -21.58 -16.31 9.19
N LEU A 461 -21.16 -17.15 10.16
CA LEU A 461 -21.76 -17.22 11.50
C LEU A 461 -21.28 -16.12 12.46
N MET A 462 -20.21 -15.40 12.13
CA MET A 462 -19.71 -14.31 12.98
C MET A 462 -20.53 -13.01 12.90
N ASP A 463 -21.58 -12.96 12.07
CA ASP A 463 -22.65 -11.94 12.18
C ASP A 463 -23.52 -12.11 13.46
N GLY A 464 -23.28 -13.15 14.28
CA GLY A 464 -24.09 -13.46 15.46
C GLY A 464 -23.41 -13.38 16.84
N ILE A 465 -22.09 -13.22 16.95
CA ILE A 465 -21.41 -13.22 18.26
C ILE A 465 -20.41 -12.07 18.35
N ALA A 466 -20.93 -10.92 18.75
CA ALA A 466 -20.16 -9.95 19.50
C ALA A 466 -19.59 -10.61 20.76
N SER A 467 -18.36 -10.20 21.12
CA SER A 467 -17.59 -10.59 22.30
C SER A 467 -16.95 -11.98 22.25
N ARG A 468 -15.64 -12.00 21.94
CA ARG A 468 -14.64 -12.68 22.78
C ARG A 468 -13.24 -12.22 22.41
N SER A 469 -12.66 -11.53 23.38
CA SER A 469 -11.30 -11.03 23.43
C SER A 469 -10.28 -12.16 23.26
N PHE A 470 -9.32 -11.98 22.36
CA PHE A 470 -7.99 -12.57 22.49
C PHE A 470 -6.95 -11.47 22.27
N ASP A 471 -6.41 -11.04 23.40
CA ASP A 471 -5.23 -10.20 23.54
C ASP A 471 -4.01 -10.98 23.02
N ARG A 472 -3.28 -10.41 22.04
CA ARG A 472 -1.82 -10.59 21.81
C ARG A 472 -1.35 -9.99 20.48
N GLY A 473 -0.56 -8.91 20.60
CA GLY A 473 0.76 -8.76 19.98
C GLY A 473 0.84 -8.45 18.48
N ASP A 474 1.06 -7.17 18.18
CA ASP A 474 1.67 -6.59 16.97
C ASP A 474 2.13 -7.57 15.86
N VAL A 475 1.24 -7.82 14.89
CA VAL A 475 1.54 -8.43 13.57
C VAL A 475 1.73 -7.33 12.50
N GLU A 476 1.80 -6.06 12.90
CA GLU A 476 1.74 -4.90 11.99
C GLU A 476 3.04 -4.61 11.21
N ASP A 477 4.19 -5.17 11.58
CA ASP A 477 5.46 -4.90 10.88
C ASP A 477 5.84 -5.96 9.80
N ASP A 478 5.15 -7.12 9.74
CA ASP A 478 5.43 -8.19 8.76
C ASP A 478 4.63 -8.08 7.45
N ALA A 479 3.54 -7.31 7.41
CA ALA A 479 2.81 -7.04 6.15
C ALA A 479 3.65 -6.21 5.15
N ARG A 480 4.74 -5.58 5.60
CA ARG A 480 5.72 -4.91 4.73
C ARG A 480 6.64 -5.87 3.97
N LEU A 481 6.72 -7.14 4.40
CA LEU A 481 7.56 -8.17 3.78
C LEU A 481 6.79 -9.03 2.76
N LEU A 482 5.46 -9.05 2.78
CA LEU A 482 4.65 -9.75 1.78
C LEU A 482 4.45 -8.96 0.47
N VAL A 483 4.85 -7.68 0.46
CA VAL A 483 4.95 -6.81 -0.73
C VAL A 483 6.43 -6.59 -1.14
N ALA A 484 7.38 -7.31 -0.52
CA ALA A 484 8.82 -7.15 -0.77
C ALA A 484 9.22 -7.69 -2.14
#